data_AF-A0A2S0N622-F1
#
_entry.id   AF-A0A2S0N622-F1
#
_cell.length_a   1.000
_cell.length_b   1.000
_cell.length_c   1.000
_cell.angle_alpha   90.00
_cell.angle_beta   90.00
_cell.angle_gamma   90.00
#
_symmetry.space_group_name_H-M   'P 1'
#
loop_
_entity.id
_entity.type
_entity.pdbx_description
1 polymer ?
#
loop_
_entity_poly.entity_id
_entity_poly.type
_entity_poly.pdbx_seq_one_letter_code
_entity_poly.pdbx_strand_id
1 'polypeptide(L)'
;MEERSKIHVGLDVHKDSISIAAAESGRMPGRLIGKVTHDVNKLLKVLAKVGNADQLHIVYEAGPTGFGLQRALHSRGYLCEIIAPSQIPRRPGDRIKTDGRDCIQLAECSRAGQLSAVWIPDPEDEAIRDLSRAREDAVNSRVQARHQLKGFLLRHDVRYTGKTSWCGAYYRWLGTLNFGVGAAQTAFTEYWQAVTAADDRVERLTKALESSITGWRFEPVVGALQALRGVAAITAIGLVAEIGDLGRFAHPRKLMGYLGLTPSEHSSGERTSRGSITKTGNAHARRLLTEAAWNYRFKARIGKQAQIRQQALSEPIRRMAWTAQLRLTQRFAALNARGLQVNKACIAVARELAGFIWAIGMQAQREHGQAN
;
A
#
# COMPACT_ATOMS: atom_id res chain seq x y z
N MET A 1 -27.82 25.11 20.68
CA MET A 1 -26.79 25.30 19.63
C MET A 1 -27.33 24.60 18.40
N GLU A 2 -27.98 25.34 17.50
CA GLU A 2 -28.62 24.77 16.31
C GLU A 2 -27.56 24.05 15.46
N GLU A 3 -27.75 22.75 15.19
CA GLU A 3 -26.98 22.05 14.17
C GLU A 3 -27.24 22.75 12.84
N ARG A 4 -26.32 23.61 12.41
CA ARG A 4 -26.37 24.19 11.07
C ARG A 4 -26.36 23.05 10.06
N SER A 5 -27.47 22.91 9.35
CA SER A 5 -27.68 21.97 8.25
C SER A 5 -26.48 21.99 7.28
N LYS A 6 -25.76 20.87 7.17
CA LYS A 6 -24.59 20.74 6.29
C LYS A 6 -25.03 20.43 4.86
N ILE A 7 -24.39 21.08 3.88
CA ILE A 7 -24.53 20.77 2.47
C ILE A 7 -23.40 19.80 2.10
N HIS A 8 -23.77 18.63 1.58
CA HIS A 8 -22.80 17.62 1.17
C HIS A 8 -22.42 17.83 -0.29
N VAL A 9 -21.14 17.99 -0.57
CA VAL A 9 -20.61 18.26 -1.90
C VAL A 9 -19.78 17.08 -2.37
N GLY A 10 -20.22 16.44 -3.45
CA GLY A 10 -19.44 15.43 -4.16
C GLY A 10 -18.57 16.10 -5.22
N LEU A 11 -17.30 15.71 -5.30
CA LEU A 11 -16.42 16.07 -6.41
C LEU A 11 -15.98 14.80 -7.15
N ASP A 12 -16.07 14.86 -8.46
CA ASP A 12 -15.40 13.90 -9.36
C ASP A 12 -14.16 14.58 -9.94
N VAL A 13 -12.98 14.11 -9.53
CA VAL A 13 -11.70 14.78 -9.73
C VAL A 13 -10.92 14.07 -10.84
N HIS A 14 -10.87 14.70 -12.01
CA HIS A 14 -10.03 14.29 -13.13
C HIS A 14 -8.82 15.22 -13.26
N LYS A 15 -7.74 14.76 -13.91
CA LYS A 15 -6.50 15.57 -14.09
C LYS A 15 -6.74 16.95 -14.72
N ASP A 16 -7.75 17.07 -15.58
CA ASP A 16 -8.03 18.30 -16.33
C ASP A 16 -9.26 19.06 -15.82
N SER A 17 -10.14 18.41 -15.05
CA SER A 17 -11.44 18.96 -14.67
C SER A 17 -11.98 18.40 -13.37
N ILE A 18 -12.81 19.19 -12.68
CA ILE A 18 -13.51 18.78 -11.46
C ILE A 18 -15.01 18.98 -11.70
N SER A 19 -15.78 17.89 -11.67
CA SER A 19 -17.26 17.96 -11.65
C SER A 19 -17.74 18.12 -10.22
N ILE A 20 -18.80 18.90 -10.01
CA ILE A 20 -19.27 19.33 -8.69
C ILE A 20 -20.76 19.07 -8.59
N ALA A 21 -21.18 18.38 -7.53
CA ALA A 21 -22.57 18.14 -7.19
C ALA A 21 -22.82 18.44 -5.71
N ALA A 22 -24.02 18.87 -5.37
CA ALA A 22 -24.41 19.16 -4.00
C ALA A 22 -25.72 18.48 -3.62
N ALA A 23 -25.77 17.96 -2.40
CA ALA A 23 -26.95 17.43 -1.75
C ALA A 23 -27.17 18.20 -0.44
N GLU A 24 -28.24 19.00 -0.41
CA GLU A 24 -28.68 19.70 0.79
C GLU A 24 -29.27 18.70 1.79
N SER A 25 -29.34 19.09 3.07
CA SER A 25 -30.00 18.28 4.09
C SER A 25 -31.45 17.99 3.72
N GLY A 26 -31.95 16.83 4.17
CA GLY A 26 -33.30 16.36 3.86
C GLY A 26 -33.30 15.23 2.83
N ARG A 27 -34.37 15.13 2.05
CA ARG A 27 -34.63 13.98 1.14
C ARG A 27 -34.59 14.33 -0.34
N MET A 28 -34.38 15.60 -0.69
CA MET A 28 -34.30 15.99 -2.09
C MET A 28 -33.09 15.34 -2.77
N PRO A 29 -33.20 14.98 -4.06
CA PRO A 29 -32.07 14.45 -4.82
C PRO A 29 -30.93 15.48 -4.89
N GLY A 30 -29.70 14.99 -4.91
CA GLY A 30 -28.54 15.84 -5.20
C GLY A 30 -28.63 16.42 -6.61
N ARG A 31 -28.07 17.62 -6.79
CA ARG A 31 -28.02 18.32 -8.08
C ARG A 31 -26.60 18.55 -8.53
N LEU A 32 -26.38 18.48 -9.84
CA LEU A 32 -25.13 18.91 -10.45
C LEU A 32 -25.04 20.44 -10.38
N ILE A 33 -23.93 20.95 -9.85
CA ILE A 33 -23.67 22.39 -9.74
C ILE A 33 -22.90 22.89 -10.98
N GLY A 34 -21.97 22.08 -11.49
CA GLY A 34 -21.23 22.40 -12.70
C GLY A 34 -19.92 21.63 -12.81
N LYS A 35 -19.08 22.08 -13.73
CA LYS A 35 -17.74 21.53 -14.00
C LYS A 35 -16.76 22.68 -14.16
N VAL A 36 -15.59 22.55 -13.55
CA VAL A 36 -14.48 23.52 -13.67
C VAL A 36 -13.23 22.83 -14.19
N THR A 37 -12.30 23.59 -14.77
CA THR A 37 -10.93 23.09 -15.00
C THR A 37 -10.30 22.72 -13.66
N HIS A 38 -9.34 21.80 -13.63
CA HIS A 38 -8.63 21.41 -12.40
C HIS A 38 -7.79 22.57 -11.84
N ASP A 39 -8.46 23.47 -11.14
CA ASP A 39 -7.92 24.71 -10.58
C ASP A 39 -8.62 24.98 -9.25
N VAL A 40 -7.85 25.02 -8.18
CA VAL A 40 -8.34 25.20 -6.82
C VAL A 40 -9.08 26.54 -6.66
N ASN A 41 -8.58 27.62 -7.26
CA ASN A 41 -9.19 28.94 -7.12
C ASN A 41 -10.55 29.00 -7.83
N LYS A 42 -10.68 28.36 -9.00
CA LYS A 42 -11.97 28.24 -9.69
C LYS A 42 -12.96 27.37 -8.92
N LEU A 43 -12.50 26.26 -8.35
CA LEU A 43 -13.33 25.41 -7.50
C LEU A 43 -13.86 26.20 -6.30
N LEU A 44 -13.01 26.96 -5.62
CA LEU A 44 -13.40 27.78 -4.46
C LEU A 44 -14.46 28.83 -4.82
N LYS A 45 -14.35 29.47 -5.99
CA LYS A 45 -15.39 30.40 -6.48
C LYS A 45 -16.74 29.72 -6.67
N VAL A 46 -16.76 28.44 -7.06
CA VAL A 46 -18.01 27.67 -7.18
C VAL A 46 -18.51 27.26 -5.80
N LEU A 47 -17.64 26.74 -4.93
CA LEU A 47 -18.01 26.33 -3.57
C LEU A 47 -18.59 27.50 -2.76
N ALA A 48 -18.02 28.70 -2.89
CA ALA A 48 -18.53 29.91 -2.23
C ALA A 48 -19.95 30.30 -2.68
N LYS A 49 -20.40 29.87 -3.88
CA LYS A 49 -21.78 30.05 -4.34
C LYS A 49 -22.74 28.99 -3.78
N VAL A 50 -22.21 27.85 -3.33
CA VAL A 50 -23.00 26.75 -2.73
C VAL A 50 -23.24 27.03 -1.25
N GLY A 51 -22.24 27.52 -0.52
CA GLY A 51 -22.37 27.89 0.89
C GLY A 51 -21.06 28.31 1.53
N ASN A 52 -21.11 28.68 2.80
CA ASN A 52 -19.92 29.01 3.59
C ASN A 52 -19.11 27.75 3.92
N ALA A 53 -17.81 27.90 4.18
CA ALA A 53 -16.91 26.76 4.40
C ALA A 53 -17.33 25.86 5.58
N ASP A 54 -17.88 26.45 6.66
CA ASP A 54 -18.39 25.74 7.83
C ASP A 54 -19.68 24.94 7.56
N GLN A 55 -20.37 25.24 6.45
CA GLN A 55 -21.60 24.57 6.04
C GLN A 55 -21.35 23.45 5.03
N LEU A 56 -20.19 23.40 4.38
CA LEU A 56 -19.92 22.41 3.33
C LEU A 56 -19.15 21.20 3.87
N HIS A 57 -19.68 20.00 3.61
CA HIS A 57 -18.94 18.75 3.74
C HIS A 57 -18.57 18.22 2.36
N ILE A 58 -17.30 18.35 1.99
CA ILE A 58 -16.78 18.00 0.67
C ILE A 58 -16.22 16.57 0.70
N VAL A 59 -16.59 15.77 -0.29
CA VAL A 59 -16.09 14.41 -0.48
C VAL A 59 -15.62 14.20 -1.92
N TYR A 60 -14.50 13.49 -2.11
CA TYR A 60 -14.08 13.04 -3.43
C TYR A 60 -13.40 11.66 -3.38
N GLU A 61 -13.42 10.94 -4.50
CA GLU A 61 -12.84 9.60 -4.59
C GLU A 61 -11.30 9.68 -4.61
N ALA A 62 -10.63 8.78 -3.88
CA ALA A 62 -9.18 8.65 -3.91
C ALA A 62 -8.73 8.31 -5.34
N GLY A 63 -7.92 9.17 -5.94
CA GLY A 63 -7.48 9.07 -7.31
C GLY A 63 -5.99 9.36 -7.49
N PRO A 64 -5.50 9.38 -8.74
CA PRO A 64 -4.09 9.62 -9.05
C PRO A 64 -3.63 11.05 -8.77
N THR A 65 -4.55 11.97 -8.45
CA THR A 65 -4.27 13.39 -8.21
C THR A 65 -3.73 13.69 -6.80
N GLY A 66 -3.48 12.66 -5.98
CA GLY A 66 -2.89 12.78 -4.65
C GLY A 66 -3.76 13.55 -3.65
N PHE A 67 -3.13 14.08 -2.60
CA PHE A 67 -3.82 14.77 -1.49
C PHE A 67 -3.82 16.30 -1.60
N GLY A 68 -3.21 16.87 -2.65
CA GLY A 68 -3.03 18.31 -2.80
C GLY A 68 -4.33 19.11 -2.76
N LEU A 69 -5.37 18.63 -3.45
CA LEU A 69 -6.69 19.26 -3.44
C LEU A 69 -7.32 19.28 -2.04
N GLN A 70 -7.24 18.16 -1.31
CA GLN A 70 -7.80 18.07 0.04
C GLN A 70 -7.10 19.05 0.98
N ARG A 71 -5.76 19.11 0.95
CA ARG A 71 -4.98 20.03 1.79
C ARG A 71 -5.31 21.50 1.45
N ALA A 72 -5.50 21.80 0.17
CA ALA A 72 -5.86 23.14 -0.28
C ALA A 72 -7.28 23.56 0.15
N LEU A 73 -8.22 22.63 0.22
CA LEU A 73 -9.57 22.87 0.76
C LEU A 73 -9.54 22.99 2.29
N HIS A 74 -8.83 22.09 2.96
CA HIS A 74 -8.70 22.09 4.43
C HIS A 74 -8.06 23.38 4.95
N SER A 75 -6.98 23.86 4.32
CA SER A 75 -6.33 25.14 4.67
C SER A 75 -7.24 26.36 4.52
N ARG A 76 -8.37 26.23 3.82
CA ARG A 76 -9.39 27.28 3.65
C ARG A 76 -10.63 27.06 4.52
N GLY A 77 -10.55 26.15 5.48
CA GLY A 77 -11.60 25.89 6.46
C GLY A 77 -12.70 24.93 5.99
N TYR A 78 -12.57 24.30 4.83
CA TYR A 78 -13.54 23.29 4.37
C TYR A 78 -13.29 21.94 5.03
N LEU A 79 -14.36 21.29 5.49
CA LEU A 79 -14.30 19.87 5.84
C LEU A 79 -14.24 19.04 4.54
N CYS A 80 -13.07 18.49 4.23
CA CYS A 80 -12.86 17.70 3.02
C CYS A 80 -12.31 16.30 3.34
N GLU A 81 -13.11 15.28 3.02
CA GLU A 81 -12.77 13.87 3.16
C GLU A 81 -12.51 13.21 1.80
N ILE A 82 -11.60 12.25 1.78
CA ILE A 82 -11.30 11.44 0.59
C ILE A 82 -11.83 10.04 0.82
N ILE A 83 -12.46 9.43 -0.17
CA ILE A 83 -13.16 8.16 -0.02
C ILE A 83 -12.48 7.08 -0.86
N ALA A 84 -12.32 5.88 -0.30
CA ALA A 84 -11.78 4.76 -1.07
C ALA A 84 -12.81 4.29 -2.13
N PRO A 85 -12.42 4.16 -3.41
CA PRO A 85 -13.27 3.64 -4.49
C PRO A 85 -14.05 2.37 -4.11
N SER A 86 -13.36 1.43 -3.47
CA SER A 86 -13.91 0.12 -3.10
C SER A 86 -14.93 0.15 -1.96
N GLN A 87 -15.11 1.30 -1.31
CA GLN A 87 -16.02 1.48 -0.17
C GLN A 87 -17.25 2.31 -0.52
N ILE A 88 -17.34 2.85 -1.73
CA ILE A 88 -18.51 3.60 -2.20
C ILE A 88 -19.63 2.59 -2.51
N PRO A 89 -20.80 2.65 -1.83
CA PRO A 89 -21.91 1.74 -2.10
C PRO A 89 -22.41 1.90 -3.54
N ARG A 90 -22.45 0.80 -4.31
CA ARG A 90 -23.06 0.77 -5.65
C ARG A 90 -24.24 -0.19 -5.68
N ARG A 91 -25.34 0.24 -6.33
CA ARG A 91 -26.53 -0.61 -6.51
C ARG A 91 -26.23 -1.70 -7.55
N PRO A 92 -26.54 -2.98 -7.26
CA PRO A 92 -26.44 -4.05 -8.25
C PRO A 92 -27.25 -3.72 -9.50
N GLY A 93 -26.65 -3.89 -10.69
CA GLY A 93 -27.31 -3.62 -11.96
C GLY A 93 -27.19 -2.18 -12.49
N ASP A 94 -26.66 -1.25 -11.70
CA ASP A 94 -26.35 0.09 -12.19
C ASP A 94 -25.09 0.06 -13.08
N ARG A 95 -25.32 0.13 -14.40
CA ARG A 95 -24.29 -0.03 -15.44
C ARG A 95 -23.96 1.28 -16.17
N ILE A 96 -24.68 2.37 -15.89
CA ILE A 96 -24.51 3.64 -16.58
C ILE A 96 -23.60 4.54 -15.74
N LYS A 97 -22.34 4.65 -16.16
CA LYS A 97 -21.35 5.52 -15.53
C LYS A 97 -21.24 6.84 -16.29
N THR A 98 -21.52 7.95 -15.60
CA THR A 98 -21.29 9.31 -16.11
C THR A 98 -20.75 10.17 -14.97
N ASP A 99 -19.78 11.04 -15.24
CA ASP A 99 -19.15 11.93 -14.25
C ASP A 99 -20.17 12.61 -13.32
N GLY A 100 -21.26 13.15 -13.90
CA GLY A 100 -22.30 13.82 -13.12
C GLY A 100 -23.08 12.92 -12.16
N ARG A 101 -23.34 11.66 -12.53
CA ARG A 101 -24.01 10.68 -11.67
C ARG A 101 -23.11 10.21 -10.54
N ASP A 102 -21.85 9.90 -10.83
CA ASP A 102 -20.88 9.51 -9.80
C ASP A 102 -20.71 10.65 -8.78
N CYS A 103 -20.65 11.89 -9.27
CA CYS A 103 -20.54 13.09 -8.44
C CYS A 103 -21.76 13.30 -7.52
N ILE A 104 -22.98 13.14 -8.05
CA ILE A 104 -24.23 13.23 -7.25
C ILE A 104 -24.31 12.09 -6.24
N GLN A 105 -24.01 10.86 -6.66
CA GLN A 105 -24.02 9.69 -5.79
C GLN A 105 -23.07 9.89 -4.60
N LEU A 106 -21.90 10.46 -4.83
CA LEU A 106 -20.95 10.72 -3.76
C LEU A 106 -21.49 11.74 -2.74
N ALA A 107 -22.11 12.83 -3.22
CA ALA A 107 -22.77 13.81 -2.35
C ALA A 107 -23.89 13.17 -1.50
N GLU A 108 -24.72 12.33 -2.13
CA GLU A 108 -25.83 11.66 -1.45
C GLU A 108 -25.37 10.60 -0.45
N CYS A 109 -24.36 9.80 -0.78
CA CYS A 109 -23.78 8.84 0.15
C CYS A 109 -23.12 9.53 1.36
N SER A 110 -22.49 10.69 1.14
CA SER A 110 -21.95 11.51 2.23
C SER A 110 -23.07 12.00 3.15
N ARG A 111 -24.16 12.52 2.56
CA ARG A 111 -25.36 12.94 3.31
C ARG A 111 -25.97 11.79 4.12
N ALA A 112 -25.95 10.57 3.58
CA ALA A 112 -26.47 9.39 4.24
C ALA A 112 -25.52 8.79 5.30
N GLY A 113 -24.31 9.35 5.49
CA GLY A 113 -23.32 8.81 6.42
C GLY A 113 -22.77 7.43 6.02
N GLN A 114 -22.81 7.10 4.72
CA GLN A 114 -22.44 5.78 4.20
C GLN A 114 -20.98 5.68 3.73
N LEU A 115 -20.24 6.78 3.80
CA LEU A 115 -18.87 6.85 3.31
C LEU A 115 -17.87 6.60 4.43
N SER A 116 -16.70 6.07 4.07
CA SER A 116 -15.57 5.88 4.98
C SER A 116 -14.38 6.65 4.44
N ALA A 117 -13.94 7.66 5.21
CA ALA A 117 -12.79 8.46 4.85
C ALA A 117 -11.49 7.64 4.88
N VAL A 118 -10.62 7.87 3.91
CA VAL A 118 -9.24 7.39 3.94
C VAL A 118 -8.41 8.28 4.86
N TRP A 119 -7.41 7.68 5.48
CA TRP A 119 -6.40 8.45 6.19
C TRP A 119 -5.52 9.21 5.21
N ILE A 120 -5.30 10.49 5.51
CA ILE A 120 -4.47 11.39 4.73
C ILE A 120 -3.10 11.47 5.42
N PRO A 121 -2.02 11.01 4.77
CA PRO A 121 -0.69 11.08 5.33
C PRO A 121 -0.19 12.53 5.45
N ASP A 122 0.68 12.76 6.43
CA ASP A 122 1.46 13.99 6.49
C ASP A 122 2.43 14.04 5.29
N PRO A 123 2.85 15.23 4.83
CA PRO A 123 3.76 15.35 3.69
C PRO A 123 5.06 14.55 3.84
N GLU A 124 5.58 14.45 5.06
CA GLU A 124 6.79 13.65 5.36
C GLU A 124 6.53 12.14 5.18
N ASP A 125 5.40 11.62 5.67
CA ASP A 125 5.04 10.21 5.49
C ASP A 125 4.79 9.87 4.01
N GLU A 126 4.16 10.81 3.28
CA GLU A 126 3.95 10.69 1.84
C GLU A 126 5.28 10.65 1.08
N ALA A 127 6.26 11.48 1.45
CA ALA A 127 7.58 11.47 0.85
C ALA A 127 8.31 10.12 1.05
N ILE A 128 8.24 9.52 2.25
CA ILE A 128 8.80 8.17 2.49
C ILE A 128 8.06 7.11 1.67
N ARG A 129 6.72 7.24 1.55
CA ARG A 129 5.92 6.34 0.71
C ARG A 129 6.30 6.43 -0.75
N ASP A 130 6.48 7.64 -1.28
CA ASP A 130 6.88 7.87 -2.67
C ASP A 130 8.26 7.27 -2.94
N LEU A 131 9.22 7.45 -2.03
CA LEU A 131 10.55 6.85 -2.15
C LEU A 131 10.48 5.31 -2.11
N SER A 132 9.66 4.74 -1.22
CA SER A 132 9.42 3.30 -1.14
C SER A 132 8.83 2.74 -2.45
N ARG A 133 7.85 3.44 -3.03
CA ARG A 133 7.23 3.06 -4.31
C ARG A 133 8.19 3.22 -5.48
N ALA A 134 8.96 4.30 -5.53
CA ALA A 134 10.00 4.51 -6.55
C ALA A 134 11.03 3.37 -6.54
N ARG A 135 11.40 2.87 -5.35
CA ARG A 135 12.27 1.69 -5.21
C ARG A 135 11.59 0.43 -5.76
N GLU A 136 10.30 0.23 -5.49
CA GLU A 136 9.54 -0.90 -6.06
C GLU A 136 9.51 -0.85 -7.59
N ASP A 137 9.27 0.31 -8.17
CA ASP A 137 9.29 0.51 -9.62
C ASP A 137 10.68 0.22 -10.21
N ALA A 138 11.76 0.62 -9.51
CA ALA A 138 13.12 0.27 -9.92
C ALA A 138 13.38 -1.24 -9.85
N VAL A 139 12.85 -1.94 -8.84
CA VAL A 139 12.96 -3.41 -8.75
C VAL A 139 12.23 -4.09 -9.91
N ASN A 140 11.03 -3.61 -10.26
CA ASN A 140 10.25 -4.12 -11.40
C ASN A 140 10.99 -3.87 -12.72
N SER A 141 11.54 -2.66 -12.90
CA SER A 141 12.36 -2.30 -14.07
C SER A 141 13.58 -3.20 -14.20
N ARG A 142 14.26 -3.51 -13.09
CA ARG A 142 15.38 -4.46 -13.07
C ARG A 142 14.95 -5.86 -13.48
N VAL A 143 13.83 -6.36 -12.98
CA VAL A 143 13.31 -7.68 -13.39
C VAL A 143 13.08 -7.72 -14.90
N GLN A 144 12.49 -6.65 -15.45
CA GLN A 144 12.25 -6.53 -16.89
C GLN A 144 13.58 -6.54 -17.69
N ALA A 145 14.56 -5.73 -17.30
CA ALA A 145 15.87 -5.70 -17.96
C ALA A 145 16.57 -7.08 -17.92
N ARG A 146 16.50 -7.74 -16.76
CA ARG A 146 17.04 -9.10 -16.56
C ARG A 146 16.34 -10.14 -17.45
N HIS A 147 15.03 -10.03 -17.65
CA HIS A 147 14.28 -10.90 -18.56
C HIS A 147 14.65 -10.64 -20.03
N GLN A 148 14.82 -9.39 -20.42
CA GLN A 148 15.25 -9.02 -21.78
C GLN A 148 16.64 -9.59 -22.10
N LEU A 149 17.62 -9.43 -21.20
CA LEU A 149 18.94 -10.02 -21.36
C LEU A 149 18.88 -11.55 -21.44
N LYS A 150 18.11 -12.20 -20.55
CA LYS A 150 17.91 -13.66 -20.61
C LYS A 150 17.26 -14.11 -21.92
N GLY A 151 16.28 -13.35 -22.41
CA GLY A 151 15.62 -13.62 -23.70
C GLY A 151 16.60 -13.51 -24.87
N PHE A 152 17.47 -12.50 -24.86
CA PHE A 152 18.55 -12.38 -25.84
C PHE A 152 19.47 -13.59 -25.80
N LEU A 153 20.01 -13.95 -24.63
CA LEU A 153 20.90 -15.09 -24.46
C LEU A 153 20.27 -16.40 -24.95
N LEU A 154 18.99 -16.61 -24.61
CA LEU A 154 18.25 -17.81 -25.03
C LEU A 154 18.09 -17.92 -26.55
N ARG A 155 17.87 -16.80 -27.27
CA ARG A 155 17.77 -16.80 -28.74
C ARG A 155 19.09 -17.16 -29.43
N HIS A 156 20.21 -16.96 -28.75
CA HIS A 156 21.55 -17.35 -29.22
C HIS A 156 21.98 -18.71 -28.66
N ASP A 157 21.07 -19.46 -28.02
CA ASP A 157 21.33 -20.72 -27.31
C ASP A 157 22.46 -20.66 -26.27
N VAL A 158 22.70 -19.48 -25.71
CA VAL A 158 23.68 -19.27 -24.65
C VAL A 158 23.02 -19.48 -23.30
N ARG A 159 23.48 -20.50 -22.56
CA ARG A 159 22.93 -20.87 -21.25
C ARG A 159 24.01 -20.84 -20.18
N TYR A 160 23.69 -20.23 -19.05
CA TYR A 160 24.55 -20.27 -17.87
C TYR A 160 24.42 -21.63 -17.17
N THR A 161 25.56 -22.31 -16.96
CA THR A 161 25.63 -23.63 -16.33
C THR A 161 25.92 -23.58 -14.83
N GLY A 162 26.20 -22.40 -14.27
CA GLY A 162 26.44 -22.24 -12.84
C GLY A 162 25.15 -22.35 -12.00
N LYS A 163 25.33 -22.48 -10.68
CA LYS A 163 24.22 -22.78 -9.75
C LYS A 163 23.13 -21.71 -9.68
N THR A 164 23.48 -20.42 -9.77
CA THR A 164 22.51 -19.32 -9.56
C THR A 164 22.87 -18.11 -10.42
N SER A 165 21.89 -17.56 -11.14
CA SER A 165 22.05 -16.33 -11.94
C SER A 165 22.11 -15.08 -11.07
N TRP A 166 22.59 -13.97 -11.64
CA TRP A 166 22.67 -12.63 -11.01
C TRP A 166 23.53 -12.57 -9.74
N CYS A 167 24.45 -13.50 -9.58
CA CYS A 167 25.52 -13.44 -8.59
C CYS A 167 26.83 -12.99 -9.25
N GLY A 168 27.87 -12.72 -8.46
CA GLY A 168 29.18 -12.31 -9.00
C GLY A 168 29.75 -13.29 -10.05
N ALA A 169 29.51 -14.60 -9.90
CA ALA A 169 29.93 -15.59 -10.91
C ALA A 169 29.15 -15.46 -12.22
N TYR A 170 27.85 -15.14 -12.15
CA TYR A 170 27.03 -14.88 -13.34
C TYR A 170 27.49 -13.62 -14.08
N TYR A 171 27.78 -12.52 -13.36
CA TYR A 171 28.30 -11.31 -14.00
C TYR A 171 29.68 -11.51 -14.63
N ARG A 172 30.57 -12.28 -13.99
CA ARG A 172 31.86 -12.66 -14.61
C ARG A 172 31.66 -13.48 -15.87
N TRP A 173 30.72 -14.43 -15.85
CA TRP A 173 30.37 -15.23 -17.03
C TRP A 173 29.78 -14.39 -18.17
N LEU A 174 28.90 -13.42 -17.88
CA LEU A 174 28.44 -12.48 -18.90
C LEU A 174 29.64 -11.80 -19.58
N GLY A 175 30.68 -11.47 -18.80
CA GLY A 175 31.91 -10.82 -19.28
C GLY A 175 32.75 -11.65 -20.24
N THR A 176 32.55 -12.96 -20.29
CA THR A 176 33.25 -13.84 -21.22
C THR A 176 32.51 -14.02 -22.54
N LEU A 177 31.29 -13.50 -22.68
CA LEU A 177 30.46 -13.72 -23.85
C LEU A 177 30.87 -12.80 -25.01
N ASN A 178 31.04 -13.41 -26.18
CA ASN A 178 31.27 -12.74 -27.45
C ASN A 178 30.36 -13.38 -28.52
N PHE A 179 29.60 -12.56 -29.23
CA PHE A 179 28.64 -13.00 -30.25
C PHE A 179 29.17 -12.88 -31.69
N GLY A 180 30.43 -12.44 -31.87
CA GLY A 180 31.17 -12.39 -33.14
C GLY A 180 30.69 -11.31 -34.13
N VAL A 181 29.38 -11.19 -34.33
CA VAL A 181 28.76 -10.20 -35.22
C VAL A 181 28.55 -8.89 -34.46
N GLY A 182 29.04 -7.78 -35.01
CA GLY A 182 29.02 -6.47 -34.35
C GLY A 182 27.62 -6.01 -33.89
N ALA A 183 26.59 -6.26 -34.70
CA ALA A 183 25.20 -5.91 -34.33
C ALA A 183 24.69 -6.72 -33.12
N ALA A 184 24.94 -8.03 -33.09
CA ALA A 184 24.55 -8.90 -31.97
C ALA A 184 25.36 -8.57 -30.71
N GLN A 185 26.66 -8.30 -30.86
CA GLN A 185 27.51 -7.89 -29.75
C GLN A 185 27.04 -6.55 -29.15
N THR A 186 26.67 -5.57 -29.99
CA THR A 186 26.13 -4.28 -29.54
C THR A 186 24.83 -4.49 -28.78
N ALA A 187 23.88 -5.27 -29.32
CA ALA A 187 22.62 -5.57 -28.65
C ALA A 187 22.83 -6.24 -27.28
N PHE A 188 23.76 -7.20 -27.19
CA PHE A 188 24.14 -7.82 -25.92
C PHE A 188 24.67 -6.80 -24.91
N THR A 189 25.59 -5.94 -25.34
CA THR A 189 26.18 -4.90 -24.50
C THR A 189 25.12 -3.94 -23.97
N GLU A 190 24.19 -3.48 -24.81
CA GLU A 190 23.08 -2.61 -24.39
C GLU A 190 22.16 -3.29 -23.37
N TYR A 191 21.78 -4.56 -23.59
CA TYR A 191 20.98 -5.31 -22.62
C TYR A 191 21.69 -5.48 -21.28
N TRP A 192 23.00 -5.73 -21.29
CA TRP A 192 23.77 -5.79 -20.06
C TRP A 192 23.83 -4.42 -19.38
N GLN A 193 24.19 -3.36 -20.09
CA GLN A 193 24.23 -2.01 -19.53
C GLN A 193 22.89 -1.62 -18.88
N ALA A 194 21.76 -1.96 -19.50
CA ALA A 194 20.43 -1.76 -18.92
C ALA A 194 20.23 -2.52 -17.60
N VAL A 195 20.72 -3.77 -17.50
CA VAL A 195 20.69 -4.53 -16.23
C VAL A 195 21.55 -3.86 -15.16
N THR A 196 22.78 -3.47 -15.49
CA THR A 196 23.70 -2.80 -14.55
C THR A 196 23.11 -1.50 -14.05
N ALA A 197 22.61 -0.64 -14.95
CA ALA A 197 21.98 0.62 -14.59
C ALA A 197 20.73 0.42 -13.70
N ALA A 198 19.95 -0.64 -13.94
CA ALA A 198 18.80 -0.97 -13.11
C ALA A 198 19.21 -1.52 -11.73
N ASP A 199 20.28 -2.32 -11.64
CA ASP A 199 20.87 -2.77 -10.38
C ASP A 199 21.35 -1.57 -9.54
N ASP A 200 22.11 -0.66 -10.14
CA ASP A 200 22.61 0.55 -9.49
C ASP A 200 21.46 1.44 -9.00
N ARG A 201 20.41 1.61 -9.81
CA ARG A 201 19.23 2.40 -9.43
C ARG A 201 18.53 1.81 -8.21
N VAL A 202 18.37 0.49 -8.15
CA VAL A 202 17.79 -0.19 -6.98
C VAL A 202 18.67 0.01 -5.75
N GLU A 203 19.99 -0.09 -5.89
CA GLU A 203 20.91 0.14 -4.77
C GLU A 203 20.86 1.57 -4.25
N ARG A 204 20.93 2.58 -5.15
CA ARG A 204 20.81 4.00 -4.77
C ARG A 204 19.51 4.29 -4.03
N LEU A 205 18.38 3.78 -4.52
CA LEU A 205 17.07 3.97 -3.86
C LEU A 205 16.95 3.19 -2.55
N THR A 206 17.61 2.03 -2.44
CA THR A 206 17.66 1.27 -1.17
C THR A 206 18.40 2.07 -0.10
N LYS A 207 19.59 2.60 -0.43
CA LYS A 207 20.38 3.44 0.47
C LYS A 207 19.63 4.71 0.87
N ALA A 208 19.04 5.40 -0.11
CA ALA A 208 18.25 6.60 0.14
C ALA A 208 17.07 6.31 1.10
N LEU A 209 16.37 5.20 0.91
CA LEU A 209 15.24 4.82 1.75
C LEU A 209 15.67 4.45 3.18
N GLU A 210 16.81 3.76 3.33
CA GLU A 210 17.38 3.44 4.64
C GLU A 210 17.88 4.69 5.39
N SER A 211 18.42 5.69 4.69
CA SER A 211 18.81 6.96 5.30
C SER A 211 17.64 7.89 5.60
N SER A 212 16.54 7.80 4.83
CA SER A 212 15.40 8.73 4.98
C SER A 212 14.57 8.52 6.24
N ILE A 213 14.76 7.41 6.97
CA ILE A 213 13.99 7.15 8.19
C ILE A 213 14.57 7.81 9.43
N THR A 214 15.82 8.29 9.41
CA THR A 214 16.42 8.94 10.57
C THR A 214 15.64 10.21 10.91
N GLY A 215 15.10 10.28 12.13
CA GLY A 215 14.26 11.38 12.58
C GLY A 215 12.81 11.33 12.08
N TRP A 216 12.44 10.32 11.28
CA TRP A 216 11.05 10.12 10.90
C TRP A 216 10.24 9.66 12.12
N ARG A 217 9.04 10.21 12.32
CA ARG A 217 8.18 9.91 13.48
C ARG A 217 7.85 8.42 13.67
N PHE A 218 7.97 7.61 12.62
CA PHE A 218 7.76 6.17 12.68
C PHE A 218 9.04 5.33 12.70
N GLU A 219 10.22 5.95 12.82
CA GLU A 219 11.51 5.25 12.96
C GLU A 219 11.49 4.16 14.06
N PRO A 220 10.96 4.40 15.28
CA PRO A 220 10.88 3.37 16.30
C PRO A 220 10.02 2.17 15.88
N VAL A 221 8.92 2.44 15.17
CA VAL A 221 8.04 1.39 14.63
C VAL A 221 8.76 0.58 13.56
N VAL A 222 9.47 1.24 12.65
CA VAL A 222 10.29 0.57 11.63
C VAL A 222 11.34 -0.33 12.27
N GLY A 223 12.04 0.15 13.29
CA GLY A 223 13.01 -0.65 14.06
C GLY A 223 12.36 -1.87 14.72
N ALA A 224 11.25 -1.68 15.41
CA ALA A 224 10.51 -2.74 16.10
C ALA A 224 10.02 -3.85 15.15
N LEU A 225 9.47 -3.49 13.99
CA LEU A 225 8.95 -4.46 13.03
C LEU A 225 10.04 -5.36 12.44
N GLN A 226 11.30 -4.91 12.42
CA GLN A 226 12.43 -5.72 11.95
C GLN A 226 12.77 -6.92 12.86
N ALA A 227 12.14 -7.01 14.04
CA ALA A 227 12.17 -8.20 14.88
C ALA A 227 11.49 -9.41 14.21
N LEU A 228 10.50 -9.16 13.35
CA LEU A 228 9.72 -10.20 12.69
C LEU A 228 10.51 -10.88 11.57
N ARG A 229 10.37 -12.20 11.48
CA ARG A 229 10.97 -12.98 10.40
C ARG A 229 10.37 -12.58 9.04
N GLY A 230 11.22 -12.31 8.07
CA GLY A 230 10.80 -11.90 6.72
C GLY A 230 10.45 -10.41 6.62
N VAL A 231 10.57 -9.65 7.71
CA VAL A 231 10.43 -8.20 7.72
C VAL A 231 11.82 -7.60 8.02
N ALA A 232 12.50 -7.13 6.98
CA ALA A 232 13.74 -6.37 7.09
C ALA A 232 13.46 -4.88 6.86
N ALA A 233 14.47 -4.01 6.99
CA ALA A 233 14.35 -2.55 6.88
C ALA A 233 13.41 -2.11 5.75
N ILE A 234 13.70 -2.47 4.49
CA ILE A 234 12.87 -2.09 3.33
C ILE A 234 11.40 -2.53 3.46
N THR A 235 11.15 -3.76 3.92
CA THR A 235 9.79 -4.26 4.12
C THR A 235 9.09 -3.52 5.26
N ALA A 236 9.79 -3.25 6.36
CA ALA A 236 9.26 -2.49 7.49
C ALA A 236 8.91 -1.06 7.08
N ILE A 237 9.82 -0.37 6.39
CA ILE A 237 9.63 1.00 5.89
C ILE A 237 8.42 1.06 4.96
N GLY A 238 8.37 0.18 3.96
CA GLY A 238 7.24 0.16 3.02
C GLY A 238 5.90 -0.15 3.69
N LEU A 239 5.87 -1.06 4.68
CA LEU A 239 4.65 -1.34 5.43
C LEU A 239 4.19 -0.14 6.26
N VAL A 240 5.10 0.50 6.99
CA VAL A 240 4.79 1.66 7.82
C VAL A 240 4.39 2.86 6.95
N ALA A 241 5.07 3.09 5.83
CA ALA A 241 4.74 4.20 4.92
C ALA A 241 3.34 4.04 4.30
N GLU A 242 2.94 2.82 3.97
CA GLU A 242 1.61 2.54 3.38
C GLU A 242 0.48 2.45 4.42
N ILE A 243 0.79 1.99 5.65
CA ILE A 243 -0.19 1.80 6.72
C ILE A 243 -0.34 3.06 7.59
N GLY A 244 0.72 3.85 7.75
CA GLY A 244 0.78 4.99 8.67
C GLY A 244 0.66 4.55 10.13
N ASP A 245 0.03 5.41 10.93
CA ASP A 245 -0.21 5.16 12.35
C ASP A 245 -1.03 3.88 12.57
N LEU A 246 -0.49 2.94 13.36
CA LEU A 246 -1.17 1.69 13.71
C LEU A 246 -2.23 1.88 14.80
N GLY A 247 -2.13 2.96 15.58
CA GLY A 247 -3.09 3.38 16.61
C GLY A 247 -4.47 3.71 16.06
N ARG A 248 -4.58 4.09 14.78
CA ARG A 248 -5.87 4.33 14.11
C ARG A 248 -6.73 3.08 13.99
N PHE A 249 -6.14 1.89 14.15
CA PHE A 249 -6.88 0.64 14.15
C PHE A 249 -7.15 0.21 15.59
N ALA A 250 -8.40 0.31 16.03
CA ALA A 250 -8.83 -0.11 17.38
C ALA A 250 -8.56 -1.60 17.69
N HIS A 251 -8.39 -2.44 16.67
CA HIS A 251 -8.14 -3.87 16.83
C HIS A 251 -7.38 -4.42 15.60
N PRO A 252 -6.47 -5.42 15.74
CA PRO A 252 -5.68 -5.96 14.62
C PRO A 252 -6.54 -6.52 13.48
N ARG A 253 -7.74 -7.00 13.77
CA ARG A 253 -8.72 -7.45 12.74
C ARG A 253 -9.13 -6.33 11.78
N LYS A 254 -9.16 -5.07 12.24
CA LYS A 254 -9.45 -3.91 11.38
C LYS A 254 -8.31 -3.67 10.39
N LEU A 255 -7.06 -3.80 10.82
CA LEU A 255 -5.90 -3.75 9.92
C LEU A 255 -5.95 -4.90 8.88
N MET A 256 -6.29 -6.12 9.30
CA MET A 256 -6.43 -7.26 8.37
C MET A 256 -7.49 -7.01 7.28
N GLY A 257 -8.62 -6.40 7.64
CA GLY A 257 -9.67 -6.02 6.69
C GLY A 257 -9.24 -4.86 5.78
N TYR A 258 -8.57 -3.86 6.34
CA TYR A 258 -8.00 -2.72 5.60
C TYR A 258 -7.00 -3.18 4.51
N LEU A 259 -6.17 -4.18 4.82
CA LEU A 259 -5.22 -4.76 3.87
C LEU A 259 -5.86 -5.74 2.87
N GLY A 260 -7.16 -6.01 3.02
CA GLY A 260 -7.90 -6.92 2.15
C GLY A 260 -7.48 -8.38 2.29
N LEU A 261 -7.00 -8.78 3.48
CA LEU A 261 -6.53 -10.14 3.79
C LEU A 261 -7.64 -11.03 4.38
N THR A 262 -8.84 -10.48 4.59
CA THR A 262 -10.01 -11.21 5.08
C THR A 262 -10.75 -11.90 3.93
N PRO A 263 -11.21 -13.15 4.09
CA PRO A 263 -12.11 -13.79 3.12
C PRO A 263 -13.39 -12.99 2.93
N SER A 264 -13.90 -12.93 1.70
CA SER A 264 -15.28 -12.51 1.42
C SER A 264 -16.24 -13.55 2.01
N GLU A 265 -17.37 -13.11 2.54
CA GLU A 265 -18.36 -13.99 3.15
C GLU A 265 -19.75 -13.70 2.58
N HIS A 266 -20.43 -14.74 2.11
CA HIS A 266 -21.83 -14.73 1.72
C HIS A 266 -22.55 -15.70 2.66
N SER A 267 -23.27 -15.15 3.62
CA SER A 267 -23.99 -15.92 4.63
C SER A 267 -25.48 -15.61 4.54
N SER A 268 -26.31 -16.65 4.51
CA SER A 268 -27.78 -16.53 4.51
C SER A 268 -28.37 -17.65 5.36
N GLY A 269 -29.13 -17.30 6.41
CA GLY A 269 -29.66 -18.28 7.37
C GLY A 269 -28.51 -19.07 8.02
N GLU A 270 -28.60 -20.41 7.97
CA GLU A 270 -27.59 -21.32 8.52
C GLU A 270 -26.39 -21.56 7.59
N ARG A 271 -26.44 -21.10 6.33
CA ARG A 271 -25.38 -21.34 5.35
C ARG A 271 -24.35 -20.22 5.38
N THR A 272 -23.12 -20.55 5.78
CA THR A 272 -21.95 -19.67 5.67
C THR A 272 -21.08 -20.09 4.50
N SER A 273 -20.90 -19.22 3.51
CA SER A 273 -19.99 -19.46 2.37
C SER A 273 -18.86 -18.45 2.37
N ARG A 274 -17.61 -18.92 2.47
CA ARG A 274 -16.41 -18.07 2.44
C ARG A 274 -15.68 -18.21 1.10
N GLY A 275 -15.42 -17.08 0.46
CA GLY A 275 -14.76 -16.97 -0.84
C GLY A 275 -13.29 -16.55 -0.76
N SER A 276 -12.80 -15.92 -1.83
CA SER A 276 -11.44 -15.35 -1.89
C SER A 276 -11.25 -14.22 -0.88
N ILE A 277 -10.00 -13.83 -0.60
CA ILE A 277 -9.76 -12.59 0.13
C ILE A 277 -10.37 -11.38 -0.62
N THR A 278 -10.79 -10.36 0.12
CA THR A 278 -11.45 -9.18 -0.47
C THR A 278 -10.53 -8.36 -1.39
N LYS A 279 -9.21 -8.43 -1.18
CA LYS A 279 -8.18 -7.63 -1.89
C LYS A 279 -8.41 -6.10 -1.81
N THR A 280 -9.29 -5.66 -0.92
CA THR A 280 -9.56 -4.25 -0.64
C THR A 280 -8.33 -3.53 -0.09
N GLY A 281 -8.31 -2.20 -0.23
CA GLY A 281 -7.25 -1.35 0.30
C GLY A 281 -5.89 -1.53 -0.38
N ASN A 282 -4.82 -1.43 0.40
CA ASN A 282 -3.48 -1.17 -0.13
C ASN A 282 -2.79 -2.44 -0.69
N ALA A 283 -2.60 -2.47 -2.01
CA ALA A 283 -1.97 -3.61 -2.70
C ALA A 283 -0.48 -3.76 -2.40
N HIS A 284 0.27 -2.66 -2.24
CA HIS A 284 1.70 -2.68 -1.92
C HIS A 284 1.94 -3.29 -0.53
N ALA A 285 1.23 -2.79 0.48
CA ALA A 285 1.35 -3.33 1.84
C ALA A 285 0.97 -4.82 1.89
N ARG A 286 -0.09 -5.22 1.17
CA ARG A 286 -0.50 -6.63 1.07
C ARG A 286 0.57 -7.50 0.39
N ARG A 287 1.22 -7.02 -0.68
CA ARG A 287 2.33 -7.71 -1.36
C ARG A 287 3.50 -7.92 -0.40
N LEU A 288 3.96 -6.86 0.25
CA LEU A 288 5.07 -6.89 1.23
C LEU A 288 4.80 -7.89 2.36
N LEU A 289 3.59 -7.89 2.91
CA LEU A 289 3.15 -8.86 3.92
C LEU A 289 3.16 -10.30 3.43
N THR A 290 2.68 -10.51 2.20
CA THR A 290 2.64 -11.86 1.59
C THR A 290 4.06 -12.38 1.33
N GLU A 291 4.95 -11.51 0.85
CA GLU A 291 6.38 -11.82 0.66
C GLU A 291 7.07 -12.15 1.99
N ALA A 292 6.80 -11.36 3.04
CA ALA A 292 7.30 -11.65 4.38
C ALA A 292 6.78 -13.00 4.89
N ALA A 293 5.48 -13.27 4.71
CA ALA A 293 4.81 -14.48 5.19
C ALA A 293 5.39 -15.78 4.62
N TRP A 294 5.94 -15.75 3.40
CA TRP A 294 6.62 -16.91 2.81
C TRP A 294 7.79 -17.43 3.66
N ASN A 295 8.41 -16.60 4.49
CA ASN A 295 9.53 -17.00 5.34
C ASN A 295 9.11 -17.95 6.47
N TYR A 296 7.83 -18.01 6.83
CA TYR A 296 7.32 -18.90 7.88
C TYR A 296 7.05 -20.33 7.41
N ARG A 297 7.25 -20.64 6.12
CA ARG A 297 7.23 -22.03 5.63
C ARG A 297 8.40 -22.87 6.15
N PHE A 298 9.45 -22.19 6.61
CA PHE A 298 10.68 -22.81 7.08
C PHE A 298 10.67 -22.95 8.60
N LYS A 299 11.40 -23.95 9.14
CA LYS A 299 11.55 -24.16 10.59
C LYS A 299 11.90 -22.86 11.34
N ALA A 300 11.31 -22.69 12.51
CA ALA A 300 11.54 -21.53 13.37
C ALA A 300 13.00 -21.52 13.85
N ARG A 301 13.71 -20.42 13.58
CA ARG A 301 15.07 -20.14 14.07
C ARG A 301 15.35 -18.63 14.05
N ILE A 302 16.17 -18.13 14.96
CA ILE A 302 16.71 -16.77 14.88
C ILE A 302 18.09 -16.87 14.23
N GLY A 303 18.25 -16.28 13.04
CA GLY A 303 19.55 -16.22 12.36
C GLY A 303 20.39 -15.06 12.88
N LYS A 304 21.71 -15.09 12.66
CA LYS A 304 22.67 -14.06 13.10
C LYS A 304 22.22 -12.62 12.78
N GLN A 305 21.77 -12.37 11.56
CA GLN A 305 21.31 -11.03 11.15
C GLN A 305 20.03 -10.58 11.87
N ALA A 306 19.11 -11.51 12.15
CA ALA A 306 17.91 -11.19 12.92
C ALA A 306 18.26 -10.94 14.40
N GLN A 307 19.21 -11.70 14.96
CA GLN A 307 19.70 -11.49 16.31
C GLN A 307 20.32 -10.09 16.47
N ILE A 308 21.18 -9.66 15.53
CA ILE A 308 21.78 -8.31 15.53
C ILE A 308 20.68 -7.23 15.54
N ARG A 309 19.68 -7.34 14.65
CA ARG A 309 18.56 -6.37 14.61
C ARG A 309 17.73 -6.35 15.88
N GLN A 310 17.62 -7.48 16.59
CA GLN A 310 16.85 -7.59 17.82
C GLN A 310 17.59 -7.11 19.07
N GLN A 311 18.93 -6.96 19.04
CA GLN A 311 19.73 -6.60 20.21
C GLN A 311 19.30 -5.28 20.85
N ALA A 312 19.01 -4.27 20.01
CA ALA A 312 18.60 -2.94 20.46
C ALA A 312 17.10 -2.85 20.84
N LEU A 313 16.32 -3.93 20.66
CA LEU A 313 14.88 -3.92 20.90
C LEU A 313 14.52 -4.35 22.32
N SER A 314 13.42 -3.79 22.83
CA SER A 314 12.88 -4.10 24.14
C SER A 314 12.47 -5.57 24.27
N GLU A 315 12.53 -6.09 25.50
CA GLU A 315 12.12 -7.47 25.80
C GLU A 315 10.67 -7.79 25.36
N PRO A 316 9.67 -6.92 25.58
CA PRO A 316 8.32 -7.13 25.06
C PRO A 316 8.27 -7.34 23.55
N ILE A 317 8.96 -6.50 22.77
CA ILE A 317 8.99 -6.59 21.30
C ILE A 317 9.65 -7.91 20.85
N ARG A 318 10.79 -8.27 21.44
CA ARG A 318 11.50 -9.53 21.12
C ARG A 318 10.62 -10.75 21.42
N ARG A 319 9.93 -10.75 22.56
CA ARG A 319 9.00 -11.82 22.95
C ARG A 319 7.86 -11.97 21.96
N MET A 320 7.22 -10.86 21.58
CA MET A 320 6.12 -10.85 20.60
C MET A 320 6.58 -11.37 19.24
N ALA A 321 7.77 -10.99 18.78
CA ALA A 321 8.33 -11.48 17.53
C ALA A 321 8.65 -12.99 17.57
N TRP A 322 9.16 -13.48 18.70
CA TRP A 322 9.39 -14.92 18.89
C TRP A 322 8.08 -15.72 18.93
N THR A 323 7.07 -15.22 19.65
CA THR A 323 5.71 -15.80 19.65
C THR A 323 5.13 -15.83 18.25
N ALA A 324 5.26 -14.74 17.48
CA ALA A 324 4.86 -14.70 16.08
C ALA A 324 5.53 -15.80 15.28
N GLN A 325 6.84 -15.97 15.48
CA GLN A 325 7.61 -16.95 14.73
C GLN A 325 7.19 -18.39 14.98
N LEU A 326 7.00 -18.79 16.23
CA LEU A 326 6.53 -20.13 16.56
C LEU A 326 5.12 -20.37 15.98
N ARG A 327 4.20 -19.43 16.24
CA ARG A 327 2.80 -19.55 15.87
C ARG A 327 2.58 -19.59 14.35
N LEU A 328 3.21 -18.66 13.62
CA LEU A 328 3.05 -18.55 12.17
C LEU A 328 3.71 -19.74 11.44
N THR A 329 4.83 -20.25 11.94
CA THR A 329 5.48 -21.45 11.38
C THR A 329 4.61 -22.69 11.61
N GLN A 330 4.08 -22.88 12.82
CA GLN A 330 3.17 -23.98 13.14
C GLN A 330 1.90 -23.90 12.30
N ARG A 331 1.33 -22.71 12.14
CA ARG A 331 0.16 -22.48 11.29
C ARG A 331 0.43 -22.85 9.84
N PHE A 332 1.56 -22.41 9.27
CA PHE A 332 1.91 -22.76 7.89
C PHE A 332 2.00 -24.28 7.72
N ALA A 333 2.72 -24.96 8.62
CA ALA A 333 2.87 -26.41 8.60
C ALA A 333 1.52 -27.14 8.74
N ALA A 334 0.66 -26.72 9.66
CA ALA A 334 -0.66 -27.32 9.88
C ALA A 334 -1.59 -27.15 8.67
N LEU A 335 -1.59 -25.98 8.02
CA LEU A 335 -2.38 -25.75 6.81
C LEU A 335 -1.86 -26.61 5.64
N ASN A 336 -0.54 -26.74 5.50
CA ASN A 336 0.07 -27.57 4.48
C ASN A 336 -0.22 -29.06 4.71
N ALA A 337 -0.16 -29.54 5.95
CA ALA A 337 -0.49 -30.92 6.32
C ALA A 337 -1.96 -31.28 6.02
N ARG A 338 -2.86 -30.29 6.03
CA ARG A 338 -4.27 -30.46 5.62
C ARG A 338 -4.49 -30.44 4.10
N GLY A 339 -3.43 -30.41 3.30
CA GLY A 339 -3.52 -30.36 1.83
C GLY A 339 -3.99 -29.01 1.28
N LEU A 340 -3.97 -27.93 2.08
CA LEU A 340 -4.35 -26.61 1.58
C LEU A 340 -3.29 -26.13 0.58
N GLN A 341 -3.74 -25.59 -0.56
CA GLN A 341 -2.86 -24.97 -1.56
C GLN A 341 -1.89 -23.98 -0.90
N VAL A 342 -0.59 -24.12 -1.19
CA VAL A 342 0.49 -23.38 -0.53
C VAL A 342 0.29 -21.86 -0.53
N ASN A 343 -0.24 -21.30 -1.62
CA ASN A 343 -0.52 -19.87 -1.72
C ASN A 343 -1.64 -19.44 -0.75
N LYS A 344 -2.67 -20.26 -0.57
CA LYS A 344 -3.74 -20.01 0.42
C LYS A 344 -3.21 -20.11 1.84
N ALA A 345 -2.32 -21.07 2.11
CA ALA A 345 -1.63 -21.18 3.40
C ALA A 345 -0.78 -19.93 3.69
N CYS A 346 -0.01 -19.45 2.71
CA CYS A 346 0.77 -18.22 2.80
C CYS A 346 -0.11 -17.00 3.10
N ILE A 347 -1.23 -16.81 2.39
CA ILE A 347 -2.17 -15.70 2.64
C ILE A 347 -2.78 -15.78 4.05
N ALA A 348 -3.14 -16.97 4.52
CA ALA A 348 -3.64 -17.15 5.88
C ALA A 348 -2.59 -16.78 6.95
N VAL A 349 -1.31 -17.05 6.68
CA VAL A 349 -0.19 -16.64 7.54
C VAL A 349 0.06 -15.14 7.43
N ALA A 350 -0.02 -14.54 6.24
CA ALA A 350 0.12 -13.09 6.04
C ALA A 350 -0.96 -12.30 6.80
N ARG A 351 -2.21 -12.80 6.78
CA ARG A 351 -3.31 -12.24 7.58
C ARG A 351 -2.96 -12.21 9.06
N GLU A 352 -2.43 -13.30 9.60
CA GLU A 352 -2.09 -13.38 11.02
C GLU A 352 -0.82 -12.59 11.37
N LEU A 353 0.16 -12.53 10.47
CA LEU A 353 1.34 -11.66 10.55
C LEU A 353 0.93 -10.19 10.69
N ALA A 354 -0.09 -9.73 9.95
CA ALA A 354 -0.61 -8.36 10.11
C ALA A 354 -1.07 -8.07 11.55
N GLY A 355 -1.58 -9.08 12.26
CA GLY A 355 -1.93 -8.94 13.68
C GLY A 355 -0.71 -8.74 14.59
N PHE A 356 0.38 -9.45 14.32
CA PHE A 356 1.65 -9.25 15.04
C PHE A 356 2.32 -7.92 14.70
N ILE A 357 2.24 -7.46 13.45
CA ILE A 357 2.70 -6.13 13.05
C ILE A 357 1.96 -5.05 13.83
N TRP A 358 0.62 -5.14 13.88
CA TRP A 358 -0.17 -4.20 14.67
C TRP A 358 0.25 -4.21 16.14
N ALA A 359 0.38 -5.38 16.76
CA ALA A 359 0.70 -5.49 18.17
C ALA A 359 2.11 -4.94 18.48
N ILE A 360 3.12 -5.29 17.67
CA ILE A 360 4.49 -4.80 17.85
C ILE A 360 4.57 -3.29 17.60
N GLY A 361 3.89 -2.79 16.57
CA GLY A 361 3.86 -1.36 16.30
C GLY A 361 3.20 -0.54 17.40
N MET A 362 2.06 -1.01 17.93
CA MET A 362 1.42 -0.40 19.11
C MET A 362 2.35 -0.40 20.33
N GLN A 363 3.10 -1.48 20.55
CA GLN A 363 4.07 -1.55 21.64
C GLN A 363 5.20 -0.52 21.45
N ALA A 364 5.76 -0.42 20.25
CA ALA A 364 6.81 0.54 19.94
C ALA A 364 6.35 2.00 20.10
N GLN A 365 5.11 2.31 19.69
CA GLN A 365 4.53 3.65 19.87
C GLN A 365 4.34 4.00 21.36
N ARG A 366 3.94 3.03 22.18
CA ARG A 366 3.82 3.22 23.64
C ARG A 366 5.17 3.45 24.30
N GLU A 367 6.18 2.66 23.94
CA GLU A 367 7.54 2.82 24.47
C GLU A 367 8.16 4.17 24.08
N HIS A 368 7.93 4.63 22.85
CA HIS A 368 8.41 5.94 22.41
C HIS A 368 7.69 7.11 23.10
N GLY A 369 6.36 7.02 23.26
CA GLY A 369 5.59 8.06 23.97
C GLY A 369 5.81 8.11 25.49
N GLN A 370 6.50 7.14 26.07
CA GLN A 370 6.96 7.16 27.48
C GLN A 370 8.38 7.71 27.63
N ALA A 371 9.15 7.77 26.54
CA ALA A 371 10.55 8.21 26.52
C ALA A 371 10.72 9.69 26.15
N ASN A 372 9.69 10.29 25.54
CA ASN A 372 9.53 11.73 25.29
C ASN A 372 8.54 12.31 26.29
#